data_AF-A0A7V0UKH7-F1
#
_entry.id   AF-A0A7V0UKH7-F1
#
_cell.length_a   1.000
_cell.length_b   1.000
_cell.length_c   1.000
_cell.angle_alpha   90.00
_cell.angle_beta   90.00
_cell.angle_gamma   90.00
#
_symmetry.space_group_name_H-M   'P 1'
#
loop_
_entity.id
_entity.type
_entity.pdbx_description
1 polymer ?
#
loop_
_entity_poly.entity_id
_entity_poly.type
_entity_poly.pdbx_seq_one_letter_code
_entity_poly.pdbx_strand_id
1 'polypeptide(L)'
;MNAVFKAARPYAGDALNLPVKNVEEALPFYQNVLGFNLVSRGDAPHRSAVLARDAIQIGLAENGGDPEQNGCFFEVDDVEAAFAELKGRGLDKPDAGYRVDRYGDVSWRVFFVIAPDGLCYCLGQRQS
;
A
#
# COMPACT_ATOMS: atom_id res chain seq x y z
N MET A 1 -8.39 -6.86 -16.70
CA MET A 1 -9.14 -7.00 -15.44
C MET A 1 -8.26 -6.42 -14.35
N ASN A 2 -8.83 -5.68 -13.40
CA ASN A 2 -8.05 -5.07 -12.31
C ASN A 2 -7.96 -6.05 -11.15
N ALA A 3 -6.89 -5.99 -10.37
CA ALA A 3 -6.75 -6.82 -9.19
C ALA A 3 -7.61 -6.30 -8.03
N VAL A 4 -8.10 -7.23 -7.22
CA VAL A 4 -8.87 -6.97 -6.01
C VAL A 4 -7.96 -7.05 -4.79
N PHE A 5 -7.94 -5.98 -4.00
CA PHE A 5 -7.19 -5.90 -2.75
C PHE A 5 -8.04 -6.46 -1.61
N LYS A 6 -7.56 -7.55 -0.99
CA LYS A 6 -8.33 -8.36 -0.03
C LYS A 6 -8.04 -8.01 1.42
N ALA A 7 -6.78 -7.76 1.75
CA ALA A 7 -6.37 -7.49 3.13
C ALA A 7 -5.16 -6.56 3.19
N ALA A 8 -5.13 -5.69 4.20
CA ALA A 8 -3.95 -4.91 4.57
C ALA A 8 -3.41 -5.40 5.93
N ARG A 9 -2.09 -5.56 6.01
CA ARG A 9 -1.38 -5.95 7.23
C ARG A 9 -0.19 -5.00 7.44
N PRO A 10 -0.24 -4.11 8.43
CA PRO A 10 0.81 -3.14 8.68
C PRO A 10 2.06 -3.81 9.28
N TYR A 11 3.24 -3.31 8.94
CA TYR A 11 4.48 -3.82 9.55
C TYR A 11 4.62 -3.40 11.02
N ALA A 12 4.14 -2.21 11.38
CA ALA A 12 4.20 -1.66 12.74
C ALA A 12 2.89 -1.82 13.53
N GLY A 13 1.94 -2.65 13.07
CA GLY A 13 0.75 -3.02 13.82
C GLY A 13 -0.51 -2.17 13.60
N ASP A 14 -0.40 -0.94 13.09
CA ASP A 14 -1.56 -0.07 12.80
C ASP A 14 -1.58 0.40 11.34
N ALA A 15 -2.50 -0.13 10.53
CA ALA A 15 -2.66 0.24 9.13
C ALA A 15 -3.37 1.59 8.96
N LEU A 16 -4.05 2.08 9.99
CA LEU A 16 -4.77 3.35 9.98
C LEU A 16 -3.92 4.53 10.45
N ASN A 17 -2.63 4.30 10.76
CA ASN A 17 -1.73 5.31 11.31
C ASN A 17 -0.31 5.23 10.69
N LEU A 18 -0.23 5.04 9.38
CA LEU A 18 1.05 4.99 8.65
C LEU A 18 1.72 6.37 8.64
N PRO A 19 3.00 6.47 9.00
CA PRO A 19 3.71 7.74 9.06
C PRO A 19 3.95 8.31 7.67
N VAL A 20 3.60 9.58 7.47
CA VAL A 20 3.99 10.39 6.31
C VAL A 20 4.48 11.76 6.78
N LYS A 21 5.33 12.41 5.97
CA LYS A 21 5.82 13.77 6.28
C LYS A 21 4.77 14.86 6.01
N ASN A 22 3.96 14.67 4.97
CA ASN A 22 2.91 15.59 4.56
C ASN A 22 1.77 14.80 3.90
N VAL A 23 0.56 14.88 4.45
CA VAL A 23 -0.59 14.12 3.94
C VAL A 23 -1.01 14.61 2.55
N GLU A 24 -1.05 15.93 2.30
CA GLU A 24 -1.49 16.47 1.01
C GLU A 24 -0.54 16.11 -0.13
N GLU A 25 0.76 16.12 0.15
CA GLU A 25 1.78 15.73 -0.85
C GLU A 25 1.75 14.23 -1.14
N ALA A 26 1.41 13.41 -0.15
CA ALA A 26 1.34 11.96 -0.29
C ALA A 26 0.09 11.50 -1.07
N LEU A 27 -1.08 12.08 -0.78
CA LEU A 27 -2.39 11.66 -1.29
C LEU A 27 -2.45 11.36 -2.81
N PRO A 28 -1.88 12.19 -3.71
CA PRO A 28 -1.92 11.92 -5.14
C PRO A 28 -1.38 10.55 -5.54
N PHE A 29 -0.31 10.07 -4.90
CA PHE A 29 0.22 8.73 -5.20
C PHE A 29 -0.78 7.63 -4.84
N TYR A 30 -1.37 7.72 -3.65
CA TYR A 30 -2.32 6.73 -3.17
C TYR A 30 -3.60 6.69 -4.00
N GLN A 31 -4.09 7.86 -4.42
CA GLN A 31 -5.31 7.95 -5.21
C GLN A 31 -5.09 7.58 -6.67
N ASN A 32 -4.07 8.16 -7.30
CA ASN A 32 -3.89 8.02 -8.74
C ASN A 32 -3.17 6.71 -9.08
N VAL A 33 -2.10 6.38 -8.36
CA VAL A 33 -1.27 5.20 -8.63
C VAL A 33 -1.84 3.97 -7.93
N LEU A 34 -1.98 4.00 -6.61
CA LEU A 34 -2.48 2.85 -5.85
C LEU A 34 -4.01 2.66 -5.92
N GLY A 35 -4.74 3.61 -6.51
CA GLY A 35 -6.17 3.48 -6.80
C GLY A 35 -7.08 3.54 -5.57
N PHE A 36 -6.62 4.14 -4.46
CA PHE A 36 -7.45 4.36 -3.29
C PHE A 36 -8.39 5.56 -3.47
N ASN A 37 -9.51 5.53 -2.75
CA ASN A 37 -10.40 6.66 -2.60
C ASN A 37 -10.26 7.25 -1.20
N LEU A 38 -10.26 8.59 -1.12
CA LEU A 38 -10.30 9.29 0.16
C LEU A 38 -11.66 9.06 0.84
N VAL A 39 -11.63 8.61 2.09
CA VAL A 39 -12.82 8.36 2.91
C VAL A 39 -13.05 9.50 3.89
N SER A 40 -12.01 9.90 4.61
CA SER A 40 -12.10 10.96 5.61
C SER A 40 -10.75 11.65 5.82
N ARG A 41 -10.81 12.83 6.42
CA ARG A 41 -9.66 13.64 6.83
C ARG A 41 -9.82 14.00 8.31
N GLY A 42 -8.70 14.20 8.98
CA GLY A 42 -8.64 14.70 10.35
C GLY A 42 -7.48 15.67 10.52
N ASP A 43 -7.61 16.61 11.46
CA ASP A 43 -6.59 17.61 11.78
C ASP A 43 -5.97 17.42 13.17
N ALA A 44 -6.56 16.56 14.02
CA ALA A 44 -6.14 16.33 15.39
C ALA A 44 -6.00 14.81 15.67
N PRO A 45 -4.96 14.37 16.40
CA PRO A 45 -3.88 15.17 17.02
C PRO A 45 -2.84 15.71 16.01
N HIS A 46 -2.86 15.21 14.78
CA HIS A 46 -2.08 15.68 13.63
C HIS A 46 -2.94 15.48 12.39
N ARG A 47 -2.51 16.06 11.25
CA ARG A 47 -3.18 15.82 9.98
C ARG A 47 -3.15 14.34 9.62
N SER A 48 -4.28 13.85 9.15
CA SER A 48 -4.45 12.46 8.74
C SER A 48 -5.51 12.30 7.65
N ALA A 49 -5.40 11.22 6.89
CA ALA A 49 -6.39 10.83 5.90
C ALA A 49 -6.63 9.32 5.94
N VAL A 50 -7.89 8.90 5.90
CA VAL A 50 -8.26 7.49 5.72
C VAL A 50 -8.60 7.26 4.25
N LEU A 51 -8.03 6.18 3.70
CA LEU A 51 -8.12 5.79 2.31
C LEU A 51 -8.71 4.37 2.23
N ALA A 52 -9.61 4.13 1.29
CA ALA A 52 -10.21 2.82 1.06
C ALA A 52 -10.09 2.38 -0.40
N ARG A 53 -9.86 1.08 -0.59
CA ARG A 53 -9.90 0.39 -1.88
C ARG A 53 -10.39 -1.02 -1.65
N ASP A 54 -11.35 -1.48 -2.44
CA ASP A 54 -11.91 -2.83 -2.36
C ASP A 54 -12.29 -3.20 -0.90
N ALA A 55 -11.67 -4.22 -0.32
CA ALA A 55 -11.90 -4.66 1.06
C ALA A 55 -10.89 -4.07 2.08
N ILE A 56 -10.00 -3.18 1.65
CA ILE A 56 -8.91 -2.66 2.50
C ILE A 56 -9.05 -1.18 2.81
N GLN A 57 -8.55 -0.81 3.98
CA GLN A 57 -8.37 0.58 4.40
C GLN A 57 -6.95 0.77 4.94
N ILE A 58 -6.40 1.95 4.68
CA ILE A 58 -5.18 2.45 5.30
C ILE A 58 -5.40 3.89 5.75
N GLY A 59 -4.58 4.35 6.69
CA GLY A 59 -4.57 5.72 7.14
C GLY A 59 -3.17 6.29 7.09
N LEU A 60 -3.05 7.49 6.55
CA LEU A 60 -1.80 8.27 6.51
C LEU A 60 -1.87 9.33 7.59
N ALA A 61 -0.78 9.54 8.30
CA ALA A 61 -0.72 10.46 9.43
C ALA A 61 0.63 11.17 9.55
N GLU A 62 0.61 12.48 9.82
CA GLU A 62 1.79 13.29 10.16
C GLU A 62 2.21 13.07 11.62
N ASN A 63 2.46 11.80 11.99
CA ASN A 63 2.65 11.38 13.39
C ASN A 63 4.11 11.35 13.85
N GLY A 64 5.05 11.80 13.02
CA GLY A 64 6.49 11.85 13.33
C GLY A 64 7.22 10.51 13.29
N GLY A 65 6.56 9.42 12.90
CA GLY A 65 7.22 8.15 12.62
C GLY A 65 8.07 8.19 11.34
N ASP A 66 8.91 7.17 11.14
CA ASP A 66 9.75 7.03 9.95
C ASP A 66 9.01 6.25 8.85
N PRO A 67 8.65 6.88 7.71
CA PRO A 67 8.02 6.21 6.57
C PRO A 67 8.88 5.07 5.99
N GLU A 68 10.20 5.21 5.99
CA GLU A 68 11.11 4.24 5.33
C GLU A 68 11.19 2.91 6.09
N GLN A 69 10.77 2.90 7.36
CA GLN A 69 10.69 1.71 8.22
C GLN A 69 9.26 1.18 8.37
N ASN A 70 8.31 1.72 7.60
CA ASN A 70 6.89 1.43 7.72
C ASN A 70 6.23 1.08 6.38
N GLY A 71 4.98 0.64 6.48
CA GLY A 71 4.16 0.29 5.33
C GLY A 71 3.24 -0.90 5.62
N CYS A 72 2.77 -1.53 4.56
CA CYS A 72 1.81 -2.62 4.64
C CYS A 72 2.14 -3.75 3.66
N PHE A 73 1.85 -4.98 4.08
CA PHE A 73 1.56 -6.05 3.17
C PHE A 73 0.11 -5.95 2.68
N PHE A 74 -0.09 -6.04 1.37
CA PHE A 74 -1.39 -6.13 0.73
C PHE A 74 -1.57 -7.51 0.10
N GLU A 75 -2.59 -8.23 0.55
CA GLU A 75 -3.04 -9.43 -0.13
C GLU A 75 -3.89 -9.04 -1.35
N VAL A 76 -3.54 -9.57 -2.52
CA VAL A 76 -4.29 -9.40 -3.77
C VAL A 76 -4.72 -10.75 -4.33
N ASP A 77 -5.78 -10.77 -5.15
CA ASP A 77 -6.19 -11.97 -5.89
C ASP A 77 -5.23 -12.37 -7.00
N ASP A 78 -4.70 -11.39 -7.73
CA ASP A 78 -3.79 -11.56 -8.84
C ASP A 78 -2.68 -10.50 -8.78
N VAL A 79 -1.47 -10.97 -8.48
CA VAL A 79 -0.31 -10.10 -8.31
C VAL A 79 0.19 -9.52 -9.63
N GLU A 80 -0.02 -10.22 -10.74
CA GLU A 80 0.40 -9.75 -12.07
C GLU A 80 -0.55 -8.69 -12.60
N ALA A 81 -1.86 -8.90 -12.44
CA ALA A 81 -2.88 -7.90 -12.74
C ALA A 81 -2.70 -6.64 -11.88
N ALA A 82 -2.34 -6.80 -10.60
CA ALA A 82 -2.07 -5.68 -9.71
C ALA A 82 -0.91 -4.83 -10.23
N PHE A 83 0.24 -5.45 -10.55
CA PHE A 83 1.38 -4.71 -11.09
C PHE A 83 1.05 -4.02 -12.42
N ALA A 84 0.41 -4.73 -13.35
CA ALA A 84 0.02 -4.17 -14.64
C ALA A 84 -0.92 -2.96 -14.49
N GLU A 85 -1.88 -3.04 -13.57
CA GLU A 85 -2.76 -1.93 -13.24
C GLU A 85 -1.98 -0.73 -12.67
N LEU A 86 -1.14 -0.95 -11.66
CA LEU A 86 -0.36 0.12 -11.04
C LEU A 86 0.58 0.79 -12.05
N LYS A 87 1.21 -0.01 -12.94
CA LYS A 87 2.01 0.49 -14.07
C LYS A 87 1.19 1.38 -15.01
N GLY A 88 0.00 0.94 -15.41
CA GLY A 88 -0.90 1.71 -16.26
C GLY A 88 -1.35 3.04 -15.62
N ARG A 89 -1.36 3.10 -14.29
CA ARG A 89 -1.69 4.29 -13.49
C ARG A 89 -0.50 5.21 -13.19
N GLY A 90 0.68 4.91 -13.73
CA GLY A 90 1.87 5.77 -13.59
C GLY A 90 2.86 5.32 -12.51
N LEU A 91 2.82 4.06 -12.07
CA LEU A 91 3.88 3.52 -11.21
C LEU A 91 5.24 3.57 -11.93
N ASP A 92 6.17 4.37 -11.38
CA ASP A 92 7.54 4.50 -11.88
C ASP A 92 8.44 3.37 -11.37
N LYS A 93 8.19 2.17 -11.89
CA LYS A 93 8.97 0.96 -11.63
C LYS A 93 9.12 0.15 -12.92
N PRO A 94 10.33 -0.12 -13.44
CA PRO A 94 10.49 -0.74 -14.76
C PRO A 94 9.98 -2.19 -14.80
N ASP A 95 10.31 -2.98 -13.79
CA ASP A 95 9.91 -4.38 -13.63
C ASP A 95 9.38 -4.66 -12.22
N ALA A 96 8.49 -5.65 -12.11
CA ALA A 96 7.92 -6.03 -10.83
C ALA A 96 8.95 -6.63 -9.87
N GLY A 97 9.99 -7.29 -10.38
CA GLY A 97 10.94 -8.05 -9.57
C GLY A 97 10.26 -9.15 -8.74
N TYR A 98 9.30 -9.87 -9.33
CA TYR A 98 8.53 -10.89 -8.61
C TYR A 98 9.46 -11.90 -7.94
N ARG A 99 9.12 -12.28 -6.72
CA ARG A 99 9.74 -13.40 -6.02
C ARG A 99 8.70 -14.18 -5.24
N VAL A 100 9.10 -15.36 -4.76
CA VAL A 100 8.27 -16.18 -3.87
C VAL A 100 8.84 -16.10 -2.47
N ASP A 101 8.08 -15.49 -1.56
CA ASP A 101 8.40 -15.42 -0.14
C ASP A 101 7.51 -16.41 0.62
N ARG A 102 8.05 -17.05 1.66
CA ARG A 102 7.30 -18.01 2.49
C ARG A 102 7.11 -17.44 3.90
N TYR A 103 5.86 -17.45 4.36
CA TYR A 103 5.47 -17.05 5.71
C TYR A 103 4.71 -18.20 6.37
N GLY A 104 5.34 -18.84 7.36
CA GLY A 104 4.86 -20.09 7.93
C GLY A 104 4.76 -21.17 6.83
N ASP A 105 3.58 -21.74 6.67
CA ASP A 105 3.30 -22.76 5.64
C ASP A 105 2.78 -22.19 4.32
N VAL A 106 2.61 -20.87 4.23
CA VAL A 106 2.03 -20.20 3.08
C VAL A 106 3.12 -19.59 2.23
N SER A 107 3.14 -19.93 0.94
CA SER A 107 3.99 -19.28 -0.05
C SER A 107 3.21 -18.15 -0.74
N TRP A 108 3.89 -17.05 -1.00
CA TRP A 108 3.33 -15.85 -1.60
C TRP A 108 4.20 -15.44 -2.77
N ARG A 109 3.58 -15.22 -3.94
CA ARG A 109 4.26 -14.50 -5.02
C ARG A 109 4.07 -13.02 -4.80
N VAL A 110 5.17 -12.27 -4.69
CA VAL A 110 5.17 -10.88 -4.21
C VAL A 110 5.94 -9.94 -5.12
N PHE A 111 5.59 -8.65 -5.06
CA PHE A 111 6.43 -7.53 -5.49
C PHE A 111 6.33 -6.36 -4.52
N PHE A 112 7.25 -5.41 -4.66
CA PHE A 112 7.34 -4.25 -3.78
C PHE A 112 7.10 -2.95 -4.54
N VAL A 113 6.41 -2.03 -3.87
CA VAL A 113 6.19 -0.65 -4.30
C VAL A 113 6.65 0.26 -3.19
N ILE A 114 7.54 1.20 -3.50
CA ILE A 114 7.96 2.25 -2.57
C ILE A 114 7.22 3.52 -2.98
N ALA A 115 6.44 4.09 -2.07
CA ALA A 115 5.78 5.37 -2.30
C ALA A 115 6.80 6.52 -2.29
N PRO A 116 6.50 7.67 -2.93
CA PRO A 116 7.39 8.84 -2.90
C PRO A 116 7.71 9.36 -1.50
N ASP A 117 6.82 9.08 -0.52
CA ASP A 117 7.01 9.43 0.89
C ASP A 117 7.94 8.49 1.67
N GLY A 118 8.32 7.34 1.08
CA GLY A 118 9.21 6.33 1.66
C GLY A 118 8.51 5.06 2.15
N LEU A 119 7.17 5.04 2.32
CA LEU A 119 6.45 3.85 2.75
C LEU A 119 6.60 2.70 1.74
N CYS A 120 6.84 1.50 2.26
CA CYS A 120 7.06 0.30 1.45
C CYS A 120 5.85 -0.64 1.50
N TYR A 121 5.29 -0.95 0.34
CA TYR A 121 4.15 -1.84 0.19
C TYR A 121 4.57 -3.15 -0.48
N CYS A 122 4.36 -4.27 0.20
CA CYS A 122 4.53 -5.60 -0.38
C CYS A 122 3.18 -6.10 -0.85
N LEU A 123 2.98 -6.29 -2.14
CA LEU A 123 1.76 -6.88 -2.68
C LEU A 123 2.01 -8.37 -2.91
N GLY A 124 1.13 -9.21 -2.42
CA GLY A 124 1.28 -10.66 -2.49
C GLY A 124 0.02 -11.40 -2.89
N GLN A 125 0.19 -12.38 -3.77
CA GLN A 125 -0.82 -13.38 -4.08
C GLN A 125 -0.42 -14.72 -3.47
N ARG A 126 -1.33 -15.28 -2.67
CA ARG A 126 -1.14 -16.60 -2.06
C ARG A 126 -0.99 -17.66 -3.14
N GLN A 127 0.03 -18.50 -3.00
CA GLN A 127 0.25 -19.66 -3.85
C GLN A 127 -0.41 -20.88 -3.21
N SER A 128 -1.17 -21.62 -4.00
CA SER A 128 -1.81 -22.89 -3.63
C SER A 128 -0.83 -24.05 -3.70
#